data_AF-A0C648-F1
#
_entry.id   AF-A0C648-F1
#
_cell.length_a   1.000
_cell.length_b   1.000
_cell.length_c   1.000
_cell.angle_alpha   90.00
_cell.angle_beta   90.00
_cell.angle_gamma   90.00
#
_symmetry.space_group_name_H-M   'P 1'
#
loop_
_entity.id
_entity.type
_entity.pdbx_description
1 polymer ?
#
loop_
_entity_poly.entity_id
_entity_poly.type
_entity_poly.pdbx_seq_one_letter_code
_entity_poly.pdbx_strand_id
1 'polypeptide(L)'
;MSALKAKGRKIFEIPICTICLEPMIKDLCVFTVCGHVFHYNCGVNCHQNSRKCPNCRMRSTEIQSLHYAVEEITGIDEQMSKLLNDLSVDQKQHMSKLLSDHEELLHENRRIMQRNKFVEEKNESIQTEVQHIQAELMRSLEKSKELEIKEKSQCSQLKTLEVCLQSLEEDNKRLKQEVENNEIQLKGYHYLETLSKVINNPNEDTQKSPSEQAKQIYDLYVIKVGQFKTVQKEVTQLQEQREQQQKKYEQLQQKYERMKDLYEELQKENMSIKELSRTQNQNPVQKIIEHYEDQKQETELKEETCEHVKIRNNH
;
A
#
# COMPACT_ATOMS: atom_id res chain seq x y z
N MET A 1 -9.58 -14.60 46.20
CA MET A 1 -9.02 -15.84 45.61
C MET A 1 -9.64 -15.97 44.22
N SER A 2 -8.99 -15.74 43.08
CA SER A 2 -7.59 -15.89 42.71
C SER A 2 -7.29 -14.97 41.51
N ALA A 3 -6.24 -14.14 41.59
CA ALA A 3 -5.70 -13.44 40.40
C ALA A 3 -4.29 -12.88 40.68
N LEU A 4 -3.33 -13.74 41.07
CA LEU A 4 -1.91 -13.42 40.99
C LEU A 4 -1.31 -14.22 39.84
N LYS A 5 -1.42 -13.72 38.60
CA LYS A 5 -0.64 -14.20 37.45
C LYS A 5 0.50 -13.19 37.20
N ALA A 6 1.58 -13.32 37.96
CA ALA A 6 2.86 -12.69 37.67
C ALA A 6 3.43 -13.30 36.37
N LYS A 7 3.68 -12.47 35.35
CA LYS A 7 4.33 -12.89 34.10
C LYS A 7 5.75 -13.36 34.39
N GLY A 8 6.00 -14.65 34.20
CA GLY A 8 7.33 -15.26 34.29
C GLY A 8 7.28 -16.77 34.55
N ARG A 9 6.20 -17.27 35.15
CA ARG A 9 5.91 -18.71 35.20
C ARG A 9 4.60 -18.93 34.44
N LYS A 10 4.64 -19.67 33.34
CA LYS A 10 3.40 -20.23 32.77
C LYS A 10 2.79 -21.07 33.89
N ILE A 11 1.71 -20.60 34.50
CA ILE A 11 0.93 -21.44 35.42
C ILE A 11 0.52 -22.63 34.57
N PHE A 12 1.10 -23.79 34.85
CA PHE A 12 0.76 -25.02 34.17
C PHE A 12 -0.65 -25.38 34.62
N GLU A 13 -1.63 -25.14 33.76
CA GLU A 13 -3.01 -25.55 34.01
C GLU A 13 -3.08 -27.06 33.84
N ILE A 14 -3.48 -27.76 34.91
CA ILE A 14 -3.57 -29.22 34.91
C ILE A 14 -4.65 -29.63 33.90
N PRO A 15 -4.32 -30.39 32.85
CA PRO A 15 -5.28 -30.77 31.83
C PRO A 15 -6.36 -31.71 32.40
N ILE A 16 -7.57 -31.62 31.86
CA ILE A 16 -8.72 -32.44 32.27
C ILE A 16 -8.83 -33.68 31.39
N CYS A 17 -9.09 -34.85 31.98
CA CYS A 17 -9.36 -36.07 31.23
C CYS A 17 -10.72 -35.96 30.54
N THR A 18 -10.78 -36.11 29.22
CA THR A 18 -12.04 -35.96 28.47
C THR A 18 -13.02 -37.13 28.64
N ILE A 19 -12.63 -38.20 29.33
CA ILE A 19 -13.50 -39.35 29.61
C ILE A 19 -14.29 -39.14 30.91
N CYS A 20 -13.60 -38.89 32.03
CA CYS A 20 -14.23 -38.72 33.34
C CYS A 20 -14.40 -37.26 33.77
N LEU A 21 -13.82 -36.31 33.03
CA LEU A 21 -13.82 -34.88 33.32
C LEU A 21 -13.10 -34.48 34.62
N GLU A 22 -12.22 -35.35 35.13
CA GLU A 22 -11.39 -35.08 36.30
C GLU A 22 -9.97 -34.59 35.91
N PRO A 23 -9.29 -33.80 36.77
CA PRO A 23 -7.90 -33.39 36.55
C PRO A 23 -6.92 -34.57 36.42
N MET A 24 -6.02 -34.48 35.44
CA MET A 24 -5.01 -35.51 35.17
C MET A 24 -3.76 -35.32 36.05
N ILE A 25 -3.90 -35.63 37.33
CA ILE A 25 -2.85 -35.41 38.36
C ILE A 25 -1.95 -36.64 38.56
N LYS A 26 -2.53 -37.84 38.45
CA LYS A 26 -1.86 -39.13 38.69
C LYS A 26 -2.47 -40.24 37.85
N ASP A 27 -1.78 -41.38 37.83
CA ASP A 27 -2.23 -42.63 37.20
C ASP A 27 -2.69 -42.39 35.76
N LEU A 28 -1.78 -41.89 34.92
CA LEU A 28 -2.08 -41.52 33.54
C LEU A 28 -1.64 -42.61 32.56
N CYS A 29 -2.21 -42.61 31.37
CA CYS A 29 -1.77 -43.41 30.25
C CYS A 29 -1.78 -42.60 28.96
N VAL A 30 -0.99 -43.03 27.98
CA VAL A 30 -0.91 -42.42 26.66
C VAL A 30 -1.24 -43.44 25.58
N PHE A 31 -2.02 -43.00 24.58
CA PHE A 31 -2.21 -43.74 23.35
C PHE A 31 -0.98 -43.54 22.47
N THR A 32 -0.11 -44.56 22.36
CA THR A 32 1.24 -44.43 21.80
C THR A 32 1.28 -43.91 20.37
N VAL A 33 0.24 -44.19 19.57
CA VAL A 33 0.17 -43.75 18.16
C VAL A 33 -0.14 -42.25 18.03
N CYS A 34 -0.98 -41.68 18.89
CA CYS A 34 -1.45 -40.30 18.74
C CYS A 34 -1.03 -39.35 19.86
N GLY A 35 -0.40 -39.86 20.92
CA GLY A 35 0.11 -39.06 22.04
C GLY A 35 -0.95 -38.50 22.99
N HIS A 36 -2.24 -38.79 22.79
CA HIS A 36 -3.28 -38.31 23.71
C HIS A 36 -3.23 -39.04 25.06
N VAL A 37 -3.32 -38.26 26.14
CA VAL A 37 -3.19 -38.70 27.53
C VAL A 37 -4.54 -38.71 28.23
N PHE A 38 -4.78 -39.73 29.07
CA PHE A 38 -5.98 -39.91 29.89
C PHE A 38 -5.60 -40.53 31.24
N HIS A 39 -6.52 -40.61 32.21
CA HIS A 39 -6.31 -41.54 33.33
C HIS A 39 -6.19 -42.97 32.82
N TYR A 40 -5.35 -43.76 33.48
CA TYR A 40 -5.02 -45.14 33.13
C TYR A 40 -6.28 -45.99 32.98
N ASN A 41 -7.15 -45.99 34.00
CA ASN A 41 -8.41 -46.74 33.97
C ASN A 41 -9.33 -46.27 32.83
N CYS A 42 -9.40 -44.97 32.58
CA CYS A 42 -10.21 -44.40 31.50
C CYS A 42 -9.69 -44.84 30.12
N GLY A 43 -8.39 -44.70 29.88
CA GLY A 43 -7.77 -45.09 28.61
C GLY A 43 -7.79 -46.60 28.37
N VAL A 44 -7.52 -47.41 29.39
CA VAL A 44 -7.57 -48.89 29.32
C VAL A 44 -8.97 -49.37 28.96
N ASN A 45 -10.02 -48.89 29.64
CA ASN A 45 -11.40 -49.27 29.33
C ASN A 45 -11.78 -48.91 27.88
N CYS A 46 -11.44 -47.70 27.42
CA CYS A 46 -11.70 -47.29 26.04
C CYS A 46 -10.91 -48.14 25.02
N HIS A 47 -9.67 -48.48 25.34
CA HIS A 47 -8.81 -49.28 24.49
C HIS A 47 -9.30 -50.74 24.37
N GLN A 48 -9.73 -51.36 25.48
CA GLN A 48 -10.29 -52.71 25.47
C GLN A 48 -11.57 -52.81 24.63
N ASN A 49 -12.43 -51.78 24.68
CA ASN A 49 -13.71 -51.78 23.98
C ASN A 49 -13.61 -51.47 22.48
N SER A 50 -12.71 -50.56 22.07
CA SER A 50 -12.71 -50.02 20.70
C SER A 50 -11.35 -50.02 20.00
N ARG A 51 -10.25 -50.16 20.75
CA ARG A 51 -8.86 -49.90 20.31
C ARG A 51 -8.67 -48.55 19.59
N LYS A 52 -9.55 -47.57 19.82
CA LYS A 52 -9.49 -46.23 19.23
C LYS A 52 -9.33 -45.18 20.32
N CYS A 53 -8.53 -44.15 20.04
CA CYS A 53 -8.37 -43.00 20.93
C CYS A 53 -9.70 -42.23 21.06
N PRO A 54 -10.16 -41.89 22.27
CA PRO A 54 -11.38 -41.10 22.48
C PRO A 54 -11.36 -39.72 21.79
N ASN A 55 -10.20 -39.07 21.74
CA ASN A 55 -10.09 -37.71 21.19
C ASN A 55 -10.01 -37.69 19.66
N CYS A 56 -9.10 -38.45 19.06
CA CYS A 56 -8.85 -38.40 17.61
C CYS A 56 -9.36 -39.62 16.83
N ARG A 57 -9.92 -40.63 17.52
CA ARG A 57 -10.43 -41.90 16.94
C ARG A 57 -9.40 -42.74 16.19
N MET A 58 -8.13 -42.38 16.24
CA MET A 58 -7.03 -43.14 15.65
C MET A 58 -6.89 -44.49 16.37
N ARG A 59 -6.69 -45.56 15.60
CA ARG A 59 -6.52 -46.91 16.15
C ARG A 59 -5.13 -47.03 16.77
N SER A 60 -5.06 -47.43 18.02
CA SER A 60 -3.81 -47.72 18.72
C SER A 60 -3.74 -49.22 18.99
N THR A 61 -2.58 -49.82 18.78
CA THR A 61 -2.33 -51.23 19.13
C THR A 61 -1.99 -51.39 20.61
N GLU A 62 -1.41 -50.35 21.21
CA GLU A 62 -0.91 -50.36 22.57
C GLU A 62 -1.26 -49.05 23.30
N ILE A 63 -1.23 -49.11 24.62
CA ILE A 63 -1.30 -47.95 25.51
C ILE A 63 -0.21 -48.12 26.56
N GLN A 64 0.43 -47.02 26.97
CA GLN A 64 1.52 -47.05 27.94
C GLN A 64 1.14 -46.27 29.20
N SER A 65 1.44 -46.85 30.36
CA SER A 65 1.28 -46.18 31.65
C SER A 65 2.33 -45.09 31.82
N LEU A 66 1.92 -43.92 32.32
CA LEU A 66 2.79 -42.80 32.68
C LEU A 66 2.91 -42.76 34.21
N HIS A 67 4.10 -43.08 34.71
CA HIS A 67 4.42 -43.00 36.13
C HIS A 67 5.00 -41.61 36.45
N TYR A 68 4.12 -40.63 36.68
CA TYR A 68 4.49 -39.35 37.27
C TYR A 68 3.41 -38.95 38.29
N ALA A 69 3.85 -38.51 39.48
CA ALA A 69 2.98 -37.99 40.53
C ALA A 69 3.27 -36.51 40.68
N VAL A 70 2.27 -35.65 40.44
CA VAL A 70 2.34 -34.24 40.82
C VAL A 70 2.05 -34.19 42.33
N GLU A 71 3.07 -34.03 43.16
CA GLU A 71 2.88 -33.74 44.58
C GLU A 71 2.37 -32.30 44.73
N GLU A 72 1.13 -32.14 45.20
CA GLU A 72 0.65 -30.83 45.64
C GLU A 72 1.49 -30.39 46.86
N ILE A 73 2.26 -29.31 46.71
CA ILE A 73 3.03 -28.73 47.82
C ILE A 73 2.04 -28.03 48.77
N THR A 74 1.40 -28.82 49.64
CA THR A 74 0.34 -28.38 50.57
C THR A 74 0.87 -27.69 51.85
N GLY A 75 2.10 -27.16 51.84
CA GLY A 75 2.74 -26.52 53.00
C GLY A 75 3.19 -25.07 52.81
N ILE A 76 3.07 -24.53 51.60
CA ILE A 76 3.53 -23.15 51.31
C ILE A 76 2.61 -22.11 51.97
N ASP A 77 1.30 -22.38 52.01
CA ASP A 77 0.32 -21.43 52.55
C ASP A 77 0.43 -21.22 54.06
N GLU A 78 0.79 -22.26 54.82
CA GLU A 78 1.05 -22.15 56.26
C GLU A 78 2.34 -21.38 56.55
N GLN A 79 3.41 -21.63 55.77
CA GLN A 79 4.67 -20.91 55.92
C GLN A 79 4.55 -19.43 55.51
N MET A 80 3.81 -19.13 54.43
CA MET A 80 3.50 -17.76 54.02
C MET A 80 2.65 -17.05 55.07
N SER A 81 1.62 -17.70 55.62
CA SER A 81 0.79 -17.10 56.68
C SER A 81 1.59 -16.76 57.92
N LYS A 82 2.53 -17.62 58.32
CA LYS A 82 3.42 -17.37 59.46
C LYS A 82 4.35 -16.17 59.20
N LEU A 83 4.98 -16.14 58.03
CA LEU A 83 5.86 -15.02 57.62
C LEU A 83 5.11 -13.69 57.56
N LEU A 84 3.87 -13.68 57.06
CA LEU A 84 3.02 -12.49 57.00
C LEU A 84 2.62 -11.99 58.39
N ASN A 85 2.43 -12.90 59.36
CA ASN A 85 2.10 -12.51 60.73
C ASN A 85 3.28 -11.87 61.47
N ASP A 86 4.51 -12.32 61.20
CA ASP A 86 5.74 -11.83 61.83
C ASP A 86 6.16 -10.41 61.37
N LEU A 87 5.57 -9.88 60.30
CA LEU A 87 5.83 -8.52 59.83
C LEU A 87 5.26 -7.45 60.76
N SER A 88 5.99 -6.34 60.91
CA SER A 88 5.51 -5.16 61.63
C SER A 88 4.32 -4.51 60.91
N VAL A 89 3.57 -3.65 61.64
CA VAL A 89 2.42 -2.92 61.07
C VAL A 89 2.85 -2.06 59.88
N ASP A 90 4.00 -1.37 59.98
CA ASP A 90 4.53 -0.52 58.92
C ASP A 90 4.93 -1.35 57.68
N GLN A 91 5.53 -2.53 57.89
CA GLN A 91 5.88 -3.45 56.79
C GLN A 91 4.62 -3.98 56.09
N LYS A 92 3.57 -4.31 56.85
CA LYS A 92 2.28 -4.74 56.30
C LYS A 92 1.62 -3.62 55.48
N GLN A 93 1.63 -2.38 55.97
CA GLN A 93 1.11 -1.22 55.24
C GLN A 93 1.91 -0.96 53.95
N HIS A 94 3.23 -1.00 54.02
CA HIS A 94 4.09 -0.82 52.85
C HIS A 94 3.84 -1.91 51.79
N MET A 95 3.71 -3.17 52.21
CA MET A 95 3.39 -4.28 51.31
C MET A 95 1.98 -4.13 50.70
N SER A 96 0.98 -3.69 51.48
CA SER A 96 -0.35 -3.39 50.95
C SER A 96 -0.32 -2.29 49.89
N LYS A 97 0.48 -1.24 50.10
CA LYS A 97 0.68 -0.17 49.11
C LYS A 97 1.34 -0.70 47.85
N LEU A 98 2.42 -1.49 47.98
CA LEU A 98 3.09 -2.12 46.83
C LEU A 98 2.15 -3.02 46.03
N LEU A 99 1.27 -3.78 46.68
CA LEU A 99 0.28 -4.61 46.00
C LEU A 99 -0.75 -3.75 45.25
N SER A 100 -1.21 -2.66 45.84
CA SER A 100 -2.10 -1.69 45.17
C SER A 100 -1.43 -1.07 43.94
N ASP A 101 -0.20 -0.57 44.08
CA ASP A 101 0.59 0.01 42.99
C ASP A 101 0.81 -1.03 41.87
N HIS A 102 1.04 -2.30 42.23
CA HIS A 102 1.19 -3.38 41.27
C HIS A 102 -0.10 -3.66 40.50
N GLU A 103 -1.25 -3.66 41.16
CA GLU A 103 -2.56 -3.83 40.50
C GLU A 103 -2.86 -2.68 39.54
N GLU A 104 -2.54 -1.45 39.92
CA GLU A 104 -2.67 -0.27 39.05
C GLU A 104 -1.75 -0.39 37.82
N LEU A 105 -0.49 -0.79 38.00
CA LEU A 105 0.44 -1.01 36.89
C LEU A 105 -0.01 -2.13 35.96
N LEU A 106 -0.63 -3.21 36.49
CA LEU A 106 -1.22 -4.27 35.67
C LEU A 106 -2.42 -3.76 34.88
N HIS A 107 -3.24 -2.90 35.48
CA HIS A 107 -4.37 -2.29 34.80
C HIS A 107 -3.91 -1.35 33.67
N GLU A 108 -2.94 -0.49 33.93
CA GLU A 108 -2.40 0.42 32.90
C GLU A 108 -1.70 -0.37 31.77
N ASN A 109 -0.95 -1.43 32.09
CA ASN A 109 -0.40 -2.33 31.08
C ASN A 109 -1.48 -2.93 30.17
N ARG A 110 -2.63 -3.34 30.73
CA ARG A 110 -3.77 -3.83 29.92
C ARG A 110 -4.30 -2.75 28.98
N ARG A 111 -4.41 -1.50 29.44
CA ARG A 111 -4.85 -0.37 28.60
C ARG A 111 -3.85 -0.07 27.48
N ILE A 112 -2.56 -0.07 27.79
CA ILE A 112 -1.50 0.11 26.79
C ILE A 112 -1.56 -1.03 25.75
N MET A 113 -1.71 -2.28 26.17
CA MET A 113 -1.85 -3.41 25.24
C MET A 113 -3.06 -3.26 24.32
N GLN A 114 -4.21 -2.79 24.81
CA GLN A 114 -5.39 -2.53 23.98
C GLN A 114 -5.16 -1.40 22.98
N ARG A 115 -4.49 -0.31 23.39
CA ARG A 115 -4.12 0.78 22.49
C ARG A 115 -3.15 0.33 21.41
N ASN A 116 -2.13 -0.46 21.76
CA ASN A 116 -1.18 -1.00 20.80
C ASN A 116 -1.86 -1.91 19.78
N LYS A 117 -2.77 -2.79 20.23
CA LYS A 117 -3.57 -3.63 19.32
C LYS A 117 -4.37 -2.79 18.32
N PHE A 118 -5.02 -1.72 18.79
CA PHE A 118 -5.78 -0.82 17.90
C PHE A 118 -4.86 -0.11 16.88
N VAL A 119 -3.68 0.32 17.30
CA VAL A 119 -2.69 0.95 16.42
C VAL A 119 -2.15 -0.05 15.39
N GLU A 120 -1.90 -1.30 15.79
CA GLU A 120 -1.49 -2.38 14.88
C GLU A 120 -2.56 -2.63 13.80
N GLU A 121 -3.83 -2.78 14.20
CA GLU A 121 -4.95 -2.94 13.26
C GLU A 121 -5.09 -1.74 12.30
N LYS A 122 -4.88 -0.52 12.80
CA LYS A 122 -4.88 0.68 11.96
C LYS A 122 -3.70 0.74 11.00
N ASN A 123 -2.52 0.34 11.43
CA ASN A 123 -1.33 0.27 10.57
C ASN A 123 -1.51 -0.76 9.47
N GLU A 124 -2.08 -1.92 9.76
CA GLU A 124 -2.42 -2.93 8.74
C GLU A 124 -3.40 -2.36 7.71
N SER A 125 -4.46 -1.67 8.16
CA SER A 125 -5.42 -1.00 7.27
C SER A 125 -4.73 0.02 6.36
N ILE A 126 -3.91 0.91 6.91
CA ILE A 126 -3.18 1.92 6.13
C ILE A 126 -2.23 1.26 5.14
N GLN A 127 -1.55 0.18 5.53
CA GLN A 127 -0.64 -0.55 4.65
C GLN A 127 -1.38 -1.13 3.44
N THR A 128 -2.59 -1.66 3.62
CA THR A 128 -3.42 -2.13 2.49
C THR A 128 -3.86 -1.00 1.56
N GLU A 129 -4.21 0.17 2.10
CA GLU A 129 -4.56 1.36 1.30
C GLU A 129 -3.36 1.87 0.48
N VAL A 130 -2.17 1.91 1.07
CA VAL A 130 -0.93 2.29 0.38
C VAL A 130 -0.65 1.34 -0.80
N GLN A 131 -0.79 0.03 -0.59
CA GLN A 131 -0.61 -0.96 -1.66
C GLN A 131 -1.63 -0.77 -2.80
N HIS A 132 -2.88 -0.47 -2.45
CA HIS A 132 -3.93 -0.20 -3.43
C HIS A 132 -3.60 1.04 -4.29
N ILE A 133 -3.22 2.15 -3.66
CA ILE A 133 -2.84 3.39 -4.34
C ILE A 133 -1.61 3.17 -5.24
N GLN A 134 -0.61 2.43 -4.77
CA GLN A 134 0.56 2.07 -5.58
C GLN A 134 0.17 1.27 -6.83
N ALA A 135 -0.75 0.31 -6.71
CA ALA A 135 -1.26 -0.44 -7.86
C ALA A 135 -2.02 0.45 -8.85
N GLU A 136 -2.82 1.40 -8.37
CA GLU A 136 -3.50 2.39 -9.22
C GLU A 136 -2.53 3.31 -9.97
N LEU A 137 -1.49 3.80 -9.28
CA LEU A 137 -0.45 4.63 -9.88
C LEU A 137 0.28 3.86 -11.01
N MET A 138 0.64 2.60 -10.77
CA MET A 138 1.26 1.75 -11.79
C MET A 138 0.38 1.56 -13.02
N ARG A 139 -0.92 1.29 -12.83
CA ARG A 139 -1.89 1.20 -13.95
C ARG A 139 -2.00 2.51 -14.73
N SER A 140 -1.99 3.65 -14.04
CA SER A 140 -2.05 4.96 -14.69
C SER A 140 -0.79 5.26 -15.51
N LEU A 141 0.40 4.89 -14.98
CA LEU A 141 1.67 5.05 -15.69
C LEU A 141 1.73 4.19 -16.95
N GLU A 142 1.27 2.95 -16.89
CA GLU A 142 1.22 2.05 -18.05
C GLU A 142 0.30 2.59 -19.14
N LYS A 143 -0.90 3.05 -18.76
CA LYS A 143 -1.83 3.71 -19.68
C LYS A 143 -1.24 4.97 -20.32
N SER A 144 -0.45 5.76 -19.56
CA SER A 144 0.23 6.93 -20.11
C SER A 144 1.26 6.54 -21.17
N LYS A 145 2.03 5.48 -20.96
CA LYS A 145 2.99 4.96 -21.94
C LYS A 145 2.29 4.46 -23.22
N GLU A 146 1.17 3.76 -23.07
CA GLU A 146 0.36 3.33 -24.23
C GLU A 146 -0.12 4.52 -25.06
N LEU A 147 -0.57 5.59 -24.41
CA LEU A 147 -1.01 6.81 -25.09
C LEU A 147 0.14 7.52 -25.79
N GLU A 148 1.32 7.60 -25.17
CA GLU A 148 2.53 8.17 -25.78
C GLU A 148 2.96 7.40 -27.05
N ILE A 149 2.87 6.07 -27.02
CA ILE A 149 3.15 5.24 -28.20
C ILE A 149 2.13 5.51 -29.31
N LYS A 150 0.83 5.62 -28.98
CA LYS A 150 -0.23 5.96 -29.95
C LYS A 150 -0.01 7.35 -30.55
N GLU A 151 0.36 8.34 -29.74
CA GLU A 151 0.65 9.70 -30.20
C GLU A 151 1.84 9.70 -31.18
N LYS A 152 2.93 9.00 -30.85
CA LYS A 152 4.09 8.86 -31.76
C LYS A 152 3.70 8.22 -33.09
N SER A 153 2.88 7.17 -33.05
CA SER A 153 2.34 6.52 -34.26
C SER A 153 1.50 7.50 -35.09
N GLN A 154 0.60 8.25 -34.47
CA GLN A 154 -0.25 9.22 -35.18
C GLN A 154 0.58 10.38 -35.78
N CYS A 155 1.56 10.90 -35.04
CA CYS A 155 2.48 11.92 -35.54
C CYS A 155 3.27 11.43 -36.76
N SER A 156 3.70 10.16 -36.77
CA SER A 156 4.35 9.57 -37.96
C SER A 156 3.40 9.50 -39.17
N GLN A 157 2.13 9.13 -38.96
CA GLN A 157 1.11 9.10 -40.02
C GLN A 157 0.81 10.49 -40.57
N LEU A 158 0.70 11.51 -39.70
CA LEU A 158 0.48 12.89 -40.11
C LEU A 158 1.61 13.40 -41.00
N LYS A 159 2.87 13.13 -40.64
CA LYS A 159 4.03 13.48 -41.48
C LYS A 159 3.97 12.82 -42.86
N THR A 160 3.53 11.56 -42.94
CA THR A 160 3.35 10.89 -44.24
C THR A 160 2.24 11.56 -45.06
N LEU A 161 1.12 11.91 -44.44
CA LEU A 161 0.02 12.61 -45.11
C LEU A 161 0.43 14.01 -45.58
N GLU A 162 1.22 14.74 -44.79
CA GLU A 162 1.78 16.04 -45.18
C GLU A 162 2.63 15.95 -46.44
N VAL A 163 3.51 14.94 -46.53
CA VAL A 163 4.33 14.69 -47.74
C VAL A 163 3.43 14.34 -48.94
N CYS A 164 2.40 13.51 -48.75
CA CYS A 164 1.45 13.21 -49.83
C CYS A 164 0.67 14.44 -50.30
N LEU A 165 0.26 15.32 -49.38
CA LEU A 165 -0.43 16.57 -49.72
C LEU A 165 0.47 17.49 -50.53
N GLN A 166 1.73 17.66 -50.13
CA GLN A 166 2.71 18.46 -50.89
C GLN A 166 2.91 17.92 -52.31
N SER A 167 3.05 16.60 -52.47
CA SER A 167 3.15 15.97 -53.80
C SER A 167 1.90 16.23 -54.65
N LEU A 168 0.69 16.14 -54.06
CA LEU A 168 -0.55 16.41 -54.78
C LEU A 168 -0.68 17.90 -55.16
N GLU A 169 -0.21 18.82 -54.32
CA GLU A 169 -0.19 20.25 -54.62
C GLU A 169 0.74 20.56 -55.81
N GLU A 170 1.92 19.94 -55.86
CA GLU A 170 2.85 20.04 -56.99
C GLU A 170 2.25 19.48 -58.28
N ASP A 171 1.63 18.30 -58.22
CA ASP A 171 0.94 17.69 -59.37
C ASP A 171 -0.19 18.57 -59.90
N ASN A 172 -0.99 19.14 -59.00
CA ASN A 172 -2.08 20.03 -59.35
C ASN A 172 -1.57 21.34 -59.99
N LYS A 173 -0.43 21.85 -59.52
CA LYS A 173 0.27 22.99 -60.15
C LYS A 173 0.74 22.65 -61.57
N ARG A 174 1.31 21.46 -61.79
CA ARG A 174 1.72 20.99 -63.14
C ARG A 174 0.52 20.87 -64.08
N LEU A 175 -0.56 20.25 -63.62
CA LEU A 175 -1.79 20.10 -64.41
C LEU A 175 -2.42 21.45 -64.78
N LYS A 176 -2.44 22.43 -63.87
CA LYS A 176 -2.91 23.79 -64.18
C LYS A 176 -2.09 24.44 -65.29
N GLN A 177 -0.77 24.29 -65.26
CA GLN A 177 0.12 24.83 -66.29
C GLN A 177 -0.08 24.10 -67.64
N GLU A 178 -0.33 22.79 -67.61
CA GLU A 178 -0.65 22.01 -68.82
C GLU A 178 -1.99 22.42 -69.45
N VAL A 179 -3.02 22.65 -68.62
CA VAL A 179 -4.32 23.19 -69.08
C VAL A 179 -4.13 24.56 -69.73
N GLU A 180 -3.39 25.48 -69.10
CA GLU A 180 -3.10 26.80 -69.66
C GLU A 180 -2.35 26.72 -71.01
N ASN A 181 -1.36 25.84 -71.11
CA ASN A 181 -0.65 25.58 -72.37
C ASN A 181 -1.59 25.02 -73.45
N ASN A 182 -2.45 24.07 -73.09
CA ASN A 182 -3.42 23.48 -74.01
C ASN A 182 -4.48 24.50 -74.47
N GLU A 183 -4.92 25.40 -73.59
CA GLU A 183 -5.82 26.51 -73.95
C GLU A 183 -5.16 27.46 -74.97
N ILE A 184 -3.87 27.75 -74.81
CA ILE A 184 -3.10 28.56 -75.78
C ILE A 184 -3.03 27.84 -77.13
N GLN A 185 -2.73 26.54 -77.14
CA GLN A 185 -2.71 25.74 -78.37
C GLN A 185 -4.10 25.70 -79.03
N LEU A 186 -5.16 25.47 -78.26
CA LEU A 186 -6.55 25.47 -78.73
C LEU A 186 -6.94 26.81 -79.35
N LYS A 187 -6.53 27.95 -78.77
CA LYS A 187 -6.73 29.28 -79.38
C LYS A 187 -6.02 29.39 -80.73
N GLY A 188 -4.81 28.82 -80.85
CA GLY A 188 -4.09 28.70 -82.12
C GLY A 188 -4.83 27.86 -83.16
N TYR A 189 -5.36 26.70 -82.77
CA TYR A 189 -6.19 25.87 -83.63
C TYR A 189 -7.51 26.55 -83.99
N HIS A 190 -8.16 27.25 -83.07
CA HIS A 190 -9.39 27.99 -83.34
C HIS A 190 -9.14 29.14 -84.32
N TYR A 191 -7.98 29.80 -84.27
CA TYR A 191 -7.57 30.79 -85.28
C TYR A 191 -7.36 30.13 -86.66
N LEU A 192 -6.70 28.97 -86.72
CA LEU A 192 -6.55 28.18 -87.95
C LEU A 192 -7.87 27.62 -88.47
N GLU A 193 -8.79 27.24 -87.59
CA GLU A 193 -10.13 26.78 -87.91
C GLU A 193 -11.02 27.94 -88.35
N THR A 194 -10.86 29.14 -87.79
CA THR A 194 -11.54 30.35 -88.25
C THR A 194 -11.04 30.75 -89.63
N LEU A 195 -9.72 30.68 -89.86
CA LEU A 195 -9.14 30.83 -91.20
C LEU A 195 -9.66 29.75 -92.16
N SER A 196 -9.71 28.50 -91.73
CA SER A 196 -10.23 27.38 -92.53
C SER A 196 -11.72 27.51 -92.84
N LYS A 197 -12.57 27.93 -91.89
CA LYS A 197 -14.01 28.15 -92.09
C LYS A 197 -14.29 29.37 -92.98
N VAL A 198 -13.49 30.44 -92.84
CA VAL A 198 -13.49 31.59 -93.76
C VAL A 198 -13.04 31.18 -95.17
N ILE A 199 -12.16 30.19 -95.30
CA ILE A 199 -11.64 29.69 -96.58
C ILE A 199 -12.53 28.58 -97.22
N ASN A 200 -13.19 27.71 -96.42
CA ASN A 200 -13.76 26.45 -96.92
C ASN A 200 -15.29 26.34 -96.83
N ASN A 201 -15.99 26.98 -95.89
CA ASN A 201 -17.45 27.16 -95.88
C ASN A 201 -17.95 27.70 -94.52
N PRO A 202 -18.94 28.60 -94.52
CA PRO A 202 -19.45 29.28 -93.32
C PRO A 202 -20.46 28.51 -92.45
N ASN A 203 -20.71 27.21 -92.64
CA ASN A 203 -21.77 26.51 -91.91
C ASN A 203 -21.30 25.21 -91.22
N GLU A 204 -21.75 25.10 -89.96
CA GLU A 204 -21.90 23.90 -89.11
C GLU A 204 -20.65 23.38 -88.37
N ASP A 205 -20.59 23.60 -87.05
CA ASP A 205 -21.06 22.74 -85.95
C ASP A 205 -20.08 21.59 -85.67
N THR A 206 -19.45 21.55 -84.50
CA THR A 206 -20.09 20.92 -83.35
C THR A 206 -19.52 21.42 -82.02
N GLN A 207 -20.37 22.12 -81.26
CA GLN A 207 -20.13 22.55 -79.88
C GLN A 207 -20.66 21.50 -78.91
N LYS A 208 -19.85 21.05 -77.94
CA LYS A 208 -20.37 20.99 -76.57
C LYS A 208 -20.23 22.38 -76.02
N SER A 209 -21.36 23.00 -75.69
CA SER A 209 -21.35 24.42 -75.36
C SER A 209 -20.46 24.65 -74.12
N PRO A 210 -19.71 25.76 -74.06
CA PRO A 210 -18.94 26.15 -72.87
C PRO A 210 -19.77 26.10 -71.57
N SER A 211 -21.09 26.22 -71.69
CA SER A 211 -22.04 26.08 -70.57
C SER A 211 -22.02 24.69 -69.93
N GLU A 212 -21.82 23.60 -70.69
CA GLU A 212 -21.82 22.24 -70.12
C GLU A 212 -20.54 21.92 -69.37
N GLN A 213 -19.40 22.42 -69.85
CA GLN A 213 -18.12 22.30 -69.14
C GLN A 213 -18.10 23.14 -67.87
N ALA A 214 -18.63 24.36 -67.91
CA ALA A 214 -18.77 25.22 -66.73
C ALA A 214 -19.65 24.56 -65.65
N LYS A 215 -20.71 23.85 -66.07
CA LYS A 215 -21.59 23.14 -65.14
C LYS A 215 -20.89 21.97 -64.44
N GLN A 216 -20.09 21.18 -65.17
CA GLN A 216 -19.32 20.08 -64.57
C GLN A 216 -18.27 20.56 -63.57
N ILE A 217 -17.58 21.68 -63.86
CA ILE A 217 -16.61 22.28 -62.95
C ILE A 217 -17.31 22.80 -61.69
N TYR A 218 -18.47 23.44 -61.83
CA TYR A 218 -19.26 23.91 -60.71
C TYR A 218 -19.72 22.76 -59.80
N ASP A 219 -20.23 21.67 -60.37
CA ASP A 219 -20.67 20.49 -59.60
C ASP A 219 -19.50 19.87 -58.81
N LEU A 220 -18.31 19.80 -59.42
CA LEU A 220 -17.10 19.28 -58.77
C LEU A 220 -16.61 20.20 -57.63
N TYR A 221 -16.71 21.52 -57.82
CA TYR A 221 -16.42 22.51 -56.77
C TYR A 221 -17.38 22.39 -55.60
N VAL A 222 -18.69 22.24 -55.85
CA VAL A 222 -19.70 22.06 -54.79
C VAL A 222 -19.43 20.80 -53.97
N ILE A 223 -19.09 19.68 -54.62
CA ILE A 223 -18.72 18.44 -53.93
C ILE A 223 -17.48 18.65 -53.04
N LYS A 224 -16.45 19.35 -53.55
CA LYS A 224 -15.21 19.61 -52.80
C LYS A 224 -15.41 20.56 -51.62
N VAL A 225 -16.23 21.60 -51.78
CA VAL A 225 -16.61 22.49 -50.67
C VAL A 225 -17.41 21.72 -49.59
N GLY A 226 -18.27 20.78 -50.00
CA GLY A 226 -18.96 19.88 -49.08
C GLY A 226 -18.01 19.02 -48.27
N GLN A 227 -17.04 18.37 -48.93
CA GLN A 227 -16.00 17.57 -48.26
C GLN A 227 -15.16 18.40 -47.29
N PHE A 228 -14.77 19.63 -47.68
CA PHE A 228 -14.01 20.53 -46.83
C PHE A 228 -14.78 20.91 -45.55
N LYS A 229 -16.09 21.18 -45.65
CA LYS A 229 -16.93 21.48 -44.47
C LYS A 229 -17.02 20.30 -43.50
N THR A 230 -17.05 19.06 -44.00
CA THR A 230 -17.03 17.86 -43.15
C THR A 230 -15.71 17.73 -42.41
N VAL A 231 -14.59 17.85 -43.13
CA VAL A 231 -13.24 17.81 -42.52
C VAL A 231 -13.07 18.94 -41.50
N GLN A 232 -13.56 20.14 -41.80
CA GLN A 232 -13.49 21.27 -40.88
C GLN A 232 -14.24 20.99 -39.57
N LYS A 233 -15.42 20.35 -39.63
CA LYS A 233 -16.16 19.94 -38.43
C LYS A 233 -15.41 18.88 -37.62
N GLU A 234 -14.78 17.91 -38.28
CA GLU A 234 -13.98 16.88 -37.62
C GLU A 234 -12.76 17.50 -36.92
N VAL A 235 -12.08 18.45 -37.55
CA VAL A 235 -10.96 19.19 -36.93
C VAL A 235 -11.42 19.95 -35.69
N THR A 236 -12.56 20.64 -35.75
CA THR A 236 -13.12 21.35 -34.57
C THR A 236 -13.46 20.38 -33.45
N GLN A 237 -14.08 19.23 -33.75
CA GLN A 237 -14.38 18.21 -32.73
C GLN A 237 -13.12 17.63 -32.10
N LEU A 238 -12.08 17.36 -32.90
CA LEU A 238 -10.80 16.86 -32.39
C LEU A 238 -10.09 17.91 -31.51
N GLN A 239 -10.18 19.19 -31.86
CA GLN A 239 -9.67 20.28 -31.02
C GLN A 239 -10.38 20.35 -29.66
N GLU A 240 -11.71 20.28 -29.65
CA GLU A 240 -12.50 20.24 -28.41
C GLU A 240 -12.14 19.03 -27.54
N GLN A 241 -11.96 17.85 -28.16
CA GLN A 241 -11.52 16.65 -27.45
C GLN A 241 -10.12 16.80 -26.85
N ARG A 242 -9.18 17.41 -27.60
CA ARG A 242 -7.82 17.70 -27.10
C ARG A 242 -7.87 18.62 -25.88
N GLU A 243 -8.66 19.69 -25.93
CA GLU A 243 -8.81 20.62 -24.81
C GLU A 243 -9.44 19.96 -23.58
N GLN A 244 -10.44 19.09 -23.77
CA GLN A 244 -11.03 18.32 -22.66
C GLN A 244 -10.03 17.37 -22.02
N GLN A 245 -9.18 16.71 -22.82
CA GLN A 245 -8.12 15.83 -22.29
C GLN A 245 -7.04 16.63 -21.56
N GLN A 246 -6.64 17.78 -22.10
CA GLN A 246 -5.68 18.69 -21.46
C GLN A 246 -6.17 19.14 -20.08
N LYS A 247 -7.44 19.54 -19.96
CA LYS A 247 -8.04 19.90 -18.66
C LYS A 247 -8.03 18.74 -17.66
N LYS A 248 -8.30 17.50 -18.12
CA LYS A 248 -8.22 16.31 -17.26
C LYS A 248 -6.80 16.03 -16.78
N TYR A 249 -5.81 16.21 -17.66
CA TYR A 249 -4.40 16.07 -17.31
C TYR A 249 -3.98 17.08 -16.23
N GLU A 250 -4.33 18.35 -16.41
CA GLU A 250 -4.04 19.42 -15.44
C GLU A 250 -4.69 19.14 -14.07
N GLN A 251 -5.93 18.67 -14.05
CA GLN A 251 -6.60 18.26 -12.80
C GLN A 251 -5.89 17.10 -12.11
N LEU A 252 -5.40 16.12 -12.88
CA LEU A 252 -4.67 14.97 -12.33
C LEU A 252 -3.30 15.38 -11.79
N GLN A 253 -2.61 16.27 -12.50
CA GLN A 253 -1.33 16.84 -12.06
C GLN A 253 -1.48 17.63 -10.76
N GLN A 254 -2.54 18.45 -10.61
CA GLN A 254 -2.83 19.15 -9.35
C GLN A 254 -3.15 18.20 -8.18
N LYS A 255 -3.75 17.03 -8.46
CA LYS A 255 -3.98 16.01 -7.42
C LYS A 255 -2.67 15.31 -7.02
N TYR A 256 -1.80 15.05 -7.99
CA TYR A 256 -0.48 14.46 -7.76
C TYR A 256 0.38 15.36 -6.87
N GLU A 257 0.49 16.66 -7.18
CA GLU A 257 1.28 17.59 -6.35
C GLU A 257 0.74 17.67 -4.91
N ARG A 258 -0.59 17.75 -4.73
CA ARG A 258 -1.21 17.70 -3.38
C ARG A 258 -0.86 16.43 -2.60
N MET A 259 -0.82 15.30 -3.29
CA MET A 259 -0.48 14.02 -2.65
C MET A 259 1.00 13.93 -2.29
N LYS A 260 1.86 14.51 -3.13
CA LYS A 260 3.30 14.64 -2.87
C LYS A 260 3.56 15.51 -1.64
N ASP A 261 2.88 16.65 -1.52
CA ASP A 261 2.98 17.53 -0.34
C ASP A 261 2.58 16.79 0.94
N LEU A 262 1.45 16.06 0.93
CA LEU A 262 1.00 15.24 2.07
C LEU A 262 2.00 14.14 2.44
N TYR A 263 2.65 13.52 1.44
CA TYR A 263 3.67 12.51 1.69
C TYR A 263 4.92 13.11 2.35
N GLU A 264 5.34 14.29 1.91
CA GLU A 264 6.45 15.02 2.54
C GLU A 264 6.12 15.44 3.98
N GLU A 265 4.88 15.85 4.27
CA GLU A 265 4.40 16.13 5.63
C GLU A 265 4.43 14.87 6.52
N LEU A 266 3.90 13.74 6.03
CA LEU A 266 3.95 12.46 6.75
C LEU A 266 5.38 11.98 6.99
N GLN A 267 6.31 12.22 6.07
CA GLN A 267 7.72 11.91 6.29
C GLN A 267 8.32 12.76 7.41
N LYS A 268 8.00 14.07 7.46
CA LYS A 268 8.45 14.95 8.54
C LYS A 268 7.89 14.51 9.90
N GLU A 269 6.60 14.15 9.97
CA GLU A 269 6.00 13.64 11.20
C GLU A 269 6.65 12.32 11.65
N ASN A 270 6.90 11.39 10.73
CA ASN A 270 7.58 10.13 11.05
C ASN A 270 9.01 10.36 11.57
N MET A 271 9.73 11.34 11.03
CA MET A 271 11.06 11.72 11.54
C MET A 271 10.96 12.32 12.94
N SER A 272 9.97 13.18 13.20
CA SER A 272 9.72 13.74 14.53
C SER A 272 9.34 12.66 15.56
N ILE A 273 8.49 11.70 15.20
CA ILE A 273 8.14 10.55 16.05
C ILE A 273 9.37 9.68 16.35
N LYS A 274 10.26 9.46 15.36
CA LYS A 274 11.52 8.73 15.58
C LYS A 274 12.45 9.49 16.53
N GLU A 275 12.52 10.81 16.44
CA GLU A 275 13.30 11.64 17.37
C GLU A 275 12.70 11.64 18.79
N LEU A 276 11.38 11.73 18.92
CA LEU A 276 10.68 11.57 20.19
C LEU A 276 10.90 10.18 20.79
N SER A 277 10.88 9.13 19.96
CA SER A 277 11.16 7.76 20.40
C SER A 277 12.61 7.60 20.84
N ARG A 278 13.57 8.26 20.18
CA ARG A 278 14.98 8.27 20.60
C ARG A 278 15.18 9.00 21.92
N THR A 279 14.51 10.13 22.12
CA THR A 279 14.58 10.89 23.38
C THR A 279 13.85 10.22 24.54
N GLN A 280 12.78 9.47 24.27
CA GLN A 280 12.09 8.64 25.28
C GLN A 280 12.82 7.31 25.57
N ASN A 281 13.48 6.72 24.57
CA ASN A 281 14.32 5.53 24.73
C ASN A 281 15.76 5.86 25.17
N GLN A 282 16.09 7.14 25.40
CA GLN A 282 17.22 7.47 26.27
C GLN A 282 16.88 6.90 27.64
N ASN A 283 17.46 5.73 27.87
CA ASN A 283 17.16 4.82 28.94
C ASN A 283 17.02 5.62 30.26
N PRO A 284 15.84 5.65 30.90
CA PRO A 284 15.69 6.32 32.19
C PRO A 284 16.69 5.80 33.22
N VAL A 285 17.16 4.56 33.06
CA VAL A 285 18.29 4.00 33.83
C VAL A 285 19.61 4.73 33.55
N GLN A 286 19.89 5.14 32.31
CA GLN A 286 21.07 5.95 31.97
C GLN A 286 21.02 7.32 32.65
N LYS A 287 19.86 8.00 32.62
CA LYS A 287 19.66 9.27 33.34
C LYS A 287 19.78 9.11 34.85
N ILE A 288 19.33 7.97 35.40
CA ILE A 288 19.51 7.65 36.82
C ILE A 288 20.99 7.39 37.12
N ILE A 289 21.70 6.63 36.28
CA ILE A 289 23.15 6.38 36.43
C ILE A 289 23.93 7.69 36.40
N GLU A 290 23.69 8.55 35.40
CA GLU A 290 24.33 9.88 35.29
C GLU A 290 24.05 10.72 36.54
N HIS A 291 22.80 10.74 37.04
CA HIS A 291 22.48 11.46 38.26
C HIS A 291 23.17 10.90 39.52
N TYR A 292 23.34 9.57 39.61
CA TYR A 292 24.09 8.94 40.71
C TYR A 292 25.59 9.23 40.62
N GLU A 293 26.16 9.29 39.42
CA GLU A 293 27.56 9.65 39.21
C GLU A 293 27.83 11.12 39.60
N ASP A 294 26.93 12.04 39.25
CA ASP A 294 27.02 13.45 39.65
C ASP A 294 26.93 13.61 41.19
N GLN A 295 25.97 12.93 41.83
CA GLN A 295 25.85 12.94 43.30
C GLN A 295 27.09 12.36 43.97
N LYS A 296 27.68 11.31 43.40
CA LYS A 296 28.90 10.68 43.91
C LYS A 296 30.09 11.65 43.84
N GLN A 297 30.26 12.34 42.72
CA GLN A 297 31.32 13.35 42.58
C GLN A 297 31.15 14.51 43.57
N GLU A 298 29.92 14.98 43.80
CA GLU A 298 29.66 16.01 44.81
C GLU A 298 30.01 15.54 46.23
N THR A 299 29.73 14.29 46.59
CA THR A 299 30.11 13.74 47.89
C THR A 299 31.62 13.60 48.04
N GLU A 300 32.32 13.14 47.00
CA GLU A 300 33.78 13.03 47.00
C GLU A 300 34.44 14.41 47.18
N LEU A 301 33.94 15.46 46.49
CA LEU A 301 34.42 16.84 46.67
C LEU A 301 34.19 17.38 48.10
N LYS A 302 33.05 17.05 48.71
CA LYS A 302 32.71 17.48 50.08
C LYS A 302 33.60 16.77 51.11
N GLU A 303 33.97 15.52 50.86
CA GLU A 303 34.90 14.76 51.71
C GLU A 303 36.33 15.32 51.61
N GLU A 304 36.83 15.57 50.40
CA GLU A 304 38.17 16.17 50.19
C GLU A 304 38.30 17.55 50.85
N THR A 305 37.26 18.39 50.74
CA THR A 305 37.24 19.71 51.39
C THR A 305 37.17 19.61 52.92
N CYS A 306 36.44 18.64 53.48
CA CYS A 306 36.44 18.39 54.93
C CYS A 306 37.78 17.87 55.44
N GLU A 307 38.48 17.01 54.70
CA GLU A 307 39.84 16.58 55.07
C GLU A 307 40.83 17.73 55.07
N HIS A 308 40.77 18.63 54.08
CA HIS A 308 41.64 19.81 54.03
C HIS A 308 41.39 20.77 55.21
N VAL A 309 40.14 20.90 55.67
CA VAL A 309 39.81 21.70 56.86
C VAL A 309 40.32 21.03 58.14
N LYS A 310 40.26 19.70 58.26
CA LYS A 310 40.82 18.96 59.41
C LYS A 310 42.33 19.06 59.48
N ILE A 311 43.03 19.02 58.35
CA ILE A 311 44.50 19.18 58.29
C ILE A 311 44.89 20.61 58.68
N ARG A 312 44.14 21.64 58.25
CA ARG A 312 44.38 23.03 58.65
C ARG A 312 44.16 23.31 60.14
N ASN A 313 43.25 22.59 60.80
CA ASN A 313 42.96 22.80 62.22
C ASN A 313 43.90 22.03 63.17
N ASN A 314 44.76 21.15 62.63
CA ASN A 314 45.75 20.38 63.40
C ASN A 314 47.19 20.92 63.25
N HIS A 315 47.36 22.09 62.63
CA HIS A 315 48.61 22.85 62.55
C HIS A 315 48.44 24.22 63.19
#